data_AF-A0A944S063-F1
#
_entry.id   AF-A0A944S063-F1
#
_cell.length_a   1.000
_cell.length_b   1.000
_cell.length_c   1.000
_cell.angle_alpha   90.00
_cell.angle_beta   90.00
_cell.angle_gamma   90.00
#
_symmetry.space_group_name_H-M   'P 1'
#
loop_
_entity.id
_entity.type
_entity.pdbx_description
1 polymer ?
#
loop_
_entity_poly.entity_id
_entity_poly.type
_entity_poly.pdbx_seq_one_letter_code
_entity_poly.pdbx_strand_id
1 'polypeptide(L)'
;MSRTLMFCLACAVGLAGCGDDDSKEDETPTGPDLSANQELLVEMQNALEKAVALIFTGGGSVPGAGGGQVVVEGTSFIFQEYSPDGELMIDGQLDLNILASPVTLKGTIELTGSMEYPVIVDMTIDVRQEPFLYGGTLTVDGEIYDVAELEEEAQS
;
A
#
# COMPACT_ATOMS: atom_id res chain seq x y z
N MET A 1 39.94 43.48 14.43
CA MET A 1 40.30 42.61 15.56
C MET A 1 40.82 41.30 14.98
N SER A 2 42.13 41.11 15.07
CA SER A 2 42.83 39.89 14.70
C SER A 2 42.80 38.92 15.89
N ARG A 3 42.51 37.63 15.68
CA ARG A 3 42.88 36.58 16.63
C ARG A 3 43.86 35.64 15.93
N THR A 4 45.05 35.70 16.46
CA THR A 4 46.29 35.04 16.05
C THR A 4 46.46 33.73 16.81
N LEU A 5 47.23 32.82 16.18
CA LEU A 5 48.01 31.69 16.72
C LEU A 5 47.26 30.39 17.10
N MET A 6 47.81 29.18 16.95
CA MET A 6 48.99 28.64 16.25
C MET A 6 49.13 27.15 16.66
N PHE A 7 49.38 26.29 15.67
CA PHE A 7 50.19 25.05 15.64
C PHE A 7 50.16 23.97 16.74
N CYS A 8 49.96 22.75 16.21
CA CYS A 8 50.71 21.50 16.44
C CYS A 8 50.85 20.92 17.85
N LEU A 9 50.41 19.66 18.01
CA LEU A 9 51.36 18.57 18.29
C LEU A 9 50.77 17.19 17.95
N ALA A 10 51.58 16.41 17.25
CA ALA A 10 51.34 15.02 16.86
C ALA A 10 51.32 14.06 18.04
N CYS A 11 50.54 12.99 17.93
CA CYS A 11 50.90 11.67 18.45
C CYS A 11 50.32 10.61 17.51
N ALA A 12 51.18 10.10 16.63
CA ALA A 12 50.94 8.87 15.90
C ALA A 12 51.40 7.67 16.74
N VAL A 13 50.90 6.50 16.33
CA VAL A 13 51.37 5.12 16.57
C VAL A 13 50.61 4.33 17.63
N GLY A 14 49.87 3.33 17.14
CA GLY A 14 49.35 2.19 17.89
C GLY A 14 48.57 1.22 17.00
N LEU A 15 49.27 0.52 16.10
CA LEU A 15 48.76 -0.59 15.28
C LEU A 15 48.29 -1.76 16.16
N ALA A 16 47.09 -2.31 15.91
CA ALA A 16 46.79 -3.75 16.02
C ALA A 16 45.37 -4.10 15.54
N GLY A 17 45.29 -4.72 14.35
CA GLY A 17 44.50 -5.92 14.05
C GLY A 17 42.97 -5.95 14.23
N CYS A 18 42.26 -5.94 13.10
CA CYS A 18 41.26 -6.91 12.60
C CYS A 18 40.61 -6.21 11.40
N GLY A 19 40.74 -6.69 10.17
CA GLY A 19 40.09 -7.92 9.72
C GLY A 19 38.84 -7.49 8.95
N ASP A 20 38.82 -7.81 7.66
CA ASP A 20 37.65 -8.14 6.82
C ASP A 20 36.44 -7.19 6.89
N ASP A 21 36.13 -6.44 5.83
CA ASP A 21 35.48 -6.87 4.59
C ASP A 21 34.14 -6.13 4.51
N ASP A 22 33.56 -6.16 3.33
CA ASP A 22 32.39 -5.43 2.88
C ASP A 22 31.23 -5.38 3.87
N SER A 23 30.65 -4.21 4.05
CA SER A 23 29.19 -4.02 4.14
C SER A 23 28.92 -2.53 4.01
N LYS A 24 28.75 -2.07 2.77
CA LYS A 24 27.89 -0.91 2.56
C LYS A 24 26.54 -1.31 3.14
N GLU A 25 26.06 -0.54 4.10
CA GLU A 25 24.66 -0.56 4.48
C GLU A 25 23.90 -0.12 3.22
N ASP A 26 23.55 -1.11 2.39
CA ASP A 26 22.52 -0.99 1.38
C ASP A 26 21.25 -0.82 2.21
N GLU A 27 20.85 0.42 2.45
CA GLU A 27 19.47 0.72 2.78
C GLU A 27 18.67 0.37 1.53
N THR A 28 18.39 -0.93 1.36
CA THR A 28 17.32 -1.41 0.51
C THR A 28 16.10 -0.53 0.81
N PRO A 29 15.44 0.04 -0.21
CA PRO A 29 14.14 0.65 0.01
C PRO A 29 13.25 -0.46 0.58
N THR A 30 13.03 -0.43 1.89
CA THR A 30 12.00 -1.27 2.51
C THR A 30 10.71 -0.76 1.90
N GLY A 31 9.95 -1.65 1.25
CA GLY A 31 8.66 -1.28 0.66
C GLY A 31 7.78 -0.57 1.70
N PRO A 32 6.73 0.16 1.25
CA PRO A 32 5.84 0.85 2.17
C PRO A 32 5.28 -0.14 3.19
N ASP A 33 5.45 0.18 4.48
CA ASP A 33 4.86 -0.62 5.56
C ASP A 33 3.35 -0.43 5.56
N LEU A 34 2.64 -1.29 4.83
CA LEU A 34 1.19 -1.33 4.78
C LEU A 34 0.58 -1.72 6.14
N SER A 35 1.32 -2.47 6.97
CA SER A 35 0.88 -2.87 8.31
C SER A 35 0.84 -1.69 9.29
N ALA A 36 1.65 -0.65 9.04
CA ALA A 36 1.66 0.59 9.82
C ALA A 36 0.49 1.54 9.49
N ASN A 37 -0.20 1.34 8.36
CA ASN A 37 -1.30 2.20 7.90
C ASN A 37 -2.66 1.47 7.98
N GLN A 38 -2.98 0.94 9.15
CA GLN A 38 -4.20 0.15 9.39
C GLN A 38 -5.49 0.93 9.13
N GLU A 39 -5.52 2.24 9.44
CA GLU A 39 -6.69 3.09 9.18
C GLU A 39 -7.01 3.15 7.68
N LEU A 40 -5.99 3.26 6.84
CA LEU A 40 -6.14 3.27 5.39
C LEU A 40 -6.71 1.94 4.86
N LEU A 41 -6.21 0.80 5.36
CA LEU A 41 -6.70 -0.52 4.96
C LEU A 41 -8.19 -0.67 5.29
N VAL A 42 -8.61 -0.25 6.49
CA VAL A 42 -10.01 -0.29 6.91
C VAL A 42 -10.89 0.62 6.04
N GLU A 43 -10.43 1.81 5.71
CA GLU A 43 -11.19 2.72 4.84
C GLU A 43 -11.30 2.19 3.40
N MET A 44 -10.23 1.58 2.87
CA MET A 44 -10.26 0.90 1.57
C MET A 44 -11.24 -0.27 1.55
N GLN A 45 -11.27 -1.10 2.59
CA GLN A 45 -12.25 -2.20 2.72
C GLN A 45 -13.69 -1.65 2.73
N ASN A 46 -13.97 -0.62 3.54
CA ASN A 46 -15.28 0.02 3.59
C ASN A 46 -15.70 0.62 2.22
N ALA A 47 -14.74 1.20 1.49
CA ALA A 47 -14.98 1.73 0.15
C ALA A 47 -15.31 0.61 -0.85
N LEU A 48 -14.55 -0.48 -0.79
CA LEU A 48 -14.76 -1.65 -1.63
C LEU A 48 -16.13 -2.29 -1.36
N GLU A 49 -16.54 -2.47 -0.11
CA GLU A 49 -17.87 -3.00 0.25
C GLU A 49 -19.00 -2.14 -0.33
N LYS A 50 -18.90 -0.81 -0.18
CA LYS A 50 -19.87 0.13 -0.77
C LYS A 50 -19.88 0.04 -2.29
N ALA A 51 -18.71 -0.06 -2.92
CA ALA A 51 -18.61 -0.16 -4.36
C ALA A 51 -19.18 -1.48 -4.88
N VAL A 52 -18.91 -2.61 -4.21
CA VAL A 52 -19.46 -3.92 -4.56
C VAL A 52 -20.99 -3.90 -4.52
N ALA A 53 -21.60 -3.22 -3.54
CA ALA A 53 -23.05 -3.08 -3.49
C ALA A 53 -23.62 -2.39 -4.74
N LEU A 54 -22.89 -1.43 -5.34
CA LEU A 54 -23.33 -0.72 -6.54
C LEU A 54 -23.43 -1.62 -7.78
N ILE A 55 -22.63 -2.68 -7.87
CA ILE A 55 -22.73 -3.67 -8.97
C ILE A 55 -24.15 -4.26 -9.02
N PHE A 56 -24.73 -4.59 -7.86
CA PHE A 56 -26.05 -5.19 -7.77
C PHE A 56 -27.19 -4.18 -8.00
N THR A 57 -26.91 -2.88 -7.87
CA THR A 57 -27.87 -1.81 -8.17
C THR A 57 -27.74 -1.26 -9.60
N GLY A 58 -26.82 -1.79 -10.41
CA GLY A 58 -26.65 -1.42 -11.81
C GLY A 58 -25.56 -0.38 -12.08
N GLY A 59 -24.59 -0.21 -11.16
CA GLY A 59 -23.50 0.75 -11.25
C GLY A 59 -23.74 2.02 -10.42
N GLY A 60 -22.80 2.97 -10.51
CA GLY A 60 -22.87 4.25 -9.78
C GLY A 60 -21.49 4.80 -9.45
N SER A 61 -21.43 5.74 -8.50
CA SER A 61 -20.17 6.30 -8.02
C SER A 61 -20.15 6.43 -6.49
N VAL A 62 -19.01 6.14 -5.88
CA VAL A 62 -18.71 6.39 -4.47
C VAL A 62 -17.75 7.58 -4.38
N PRO A 63 -18.16 8.72 -3.80
CA PRO A 63 -17.24 9.85 -3.61
C PRO A 63 -16.21 9.55 -2.51
N GLY A 64 -14.97 9.98 -2.72
CA GLY A 64 -13.90 9.99 -1.72
C GLY A 64 -13.88 11.29 -0.92
N ALA A 65 -13.20 11.28 0.23
CA ALA A 65 -13.01 12.44 1.09
C ALA A 65 -12.20 13.57 0.42
N GLY A 66 -11.22 13.21 -0.42
CA GLY A 66 -10.38 14.16 -1.16
C GLY A 66 -11.04 14.77 -2.41
N GLY A 67 -12.27 14.41 -2.73
CA GLY A 67 -13.03 14.97 -3.86
C GLY A 67 -13.03 14.15 -5.15
N GLY A 68 -12.18 13.13 -5.28
CA GLY A 68 -12.27 12.11 -6.33
C GLY A 68 -13.33 11.04 -6.04
N GLN A 69 -13.35 9.96 -6.82
CA GLN A 69 -14.42 8.96 -6.74
C GLN A 69 -14.02 7.58 -7.27
N VAL A 70 -14.74 6.55 -6.83
CA VAL A 70 -14.79 5.23 -7.48
C VAL A 70 -16.04 5.17 -8.34
N VAL A 71 -15.88 4.93 -9.64
CA VAL A 71 -16.99 4.68 -10.58
C VAL A 71 -17.15 3.17 -10.79
N VAL A 72 -18.37 2.68 -10.68
CA VAL A 72 -18.70 1.28 -10.91
C VAL A 72 -19.43 1.14 -12.24
N GLU A 73 -18.75 0.55 -13.22
CA GLU A 73 -19.28 0.26 -14.55
C GLU A 73 -19.32 -1.26 -14.77
N GLY A 74 -20.52 -1.84 -14.69
CA GLY A 74 -20.67 -3.30 -14.78
C GLY A 74 -20.01 -4.00 -13.60
N THR A 75 -18.87 -4.66 -13.84
CA THR A 75 -18.06 -5.33 -12.80
C THR A 75 -16.69 -4.68 -12.60
N SER A 76 -16.48 -3.50 -13.18
CA SER A 76 -15.22 -2.76 -13.08
C SER A 76 -15.37 -1.60 -12.09
N PHE A 77 -14.39 -1.49 -11.20
CA PHE A 77 -14.19 -0.36 -10.30
C PHE A 77 -13.11 0.53 -10.89
N ILE A 78 -13.47 1.75 -11.26
CA ILE A 78 -12.57 2.73 -11.86
C ILE A 78 -12.32 3.83 -10.82
N PHE A 79 -11.10 3.88 -10.30
CA PHE A 79 -10.66 4.89 -9.34
C PHE A 79 -10.19 6.13 -10.10
N GLN A 80 -10.74 7.29 -9.75
CA GLN A 80 -10.44 8.59 -10.35
C GLN A 80 -10.11 9.57 -9.23
N GLU A 81 -8.82 9.75 -8.97
CA GLU A 81 -8.27 10.52 -7.86
C GLU A 81 -8.97 10.18 -6.52
N TYR A 82 -9.40 8.92 -6.36
CA TYR A 82 -10.20 8.52 -5.20
C TYR A 82 -9.33 8.60 -3.97
N SER A 83 -9.80 9.32 -2.96
CA SER A 83 -9.07 9.46 -1.71
C SER A 83 -9.97 9.05 -0.55
N PRO A 84 -9.64 7.97 0.19
CA PRO A 84 -10.41 7.56 1.34
C PRO A 84 -10.29 8.56 2.50
N ASP A 85 -9.09 9.07 2.74
CA ASP A 85 -8.69 9.90 3.90
C ASP A 85 -8.49 11.39 3.57
N GLY A 86 -8.41 11.75 2.29
CA GLY A 86 -8.09 13.09 1.81
C GLY A 86 -6.60 13.36 1.60
N GLU A 87 -5.71 12.41 1.93
CA GLU A 87 -4.26 12.54 1.82
C GLU A 87 -3.66 11.59 0.78
N LEU A 88 -4.10 10.33 0.77
CA LEU A 88 -3.73 9.35 -0.24
C LEU A 88 -4.72 9.40 -1.40
N MET A 89 -4.22 9.43 -2.63
CA MET A 89 -5.04 9.35 -3.83
C MET A 89 -4.80 8.01 -4.53
N ILE A 90 -5.88 7.44 -5.07
CA ILE A 90 -5.92 6.16 -5.73
C ILE A 90 -6.48 6.37 -7.13
N ASP A 91 -5.71 5.95 -8.13
CA ASP A 91 -6.12 5.91 -9.53
C ASP A 91 -6.00 4.50 -10.09
N GLY A 92 -6.72 4.19 -11.17
CA GLY A 92 -6.61 2.92 -11.87
C GLY A 92 -7.91 2.13 -11.88
N GLN A 93 -7.81 0.81 -12.08
CA GLN A 93 -8.97 -0.04 -12.29
C GLN A 93 -8.80 -1.41 -11.67
N LEU A 94 -9.86 -1.87 -11.01
CA LEU A 94 -10.01 -3.24 -10.54
C LEU A 94 -11.24 -3.88 -11.17
N ASP A 95 -11.10 -5.11 -11.64
CA ASP A 95 -12.16 -5.90 -12.24
C ASP A 95 -12.59 -7.03 -11.31
N LEU A 96 -13.88 -7.07 -11.01
CA LEU A 96 -14.51 -8.11 -10.23
C LEU A 96 -15.01 -9.24 -11.13
N ASN A 97 -14.61 -10.47 -10.84
CA ASN A 97 -15.21 -11.65 -11.45
C ASN A 97 -16.21 -12.29 -10.50
N ILE A 98 -17.47 -11.85 -10.61
CA ILE A 98 -18.59 -12.38 -9.81
C ILE A 98 -18.96 -13.83 -10.14
N LEU A 99 -18.46 -14.38 -11.26
CA LEU A 99 -18.72 -15.76 -11.67
C LEU A 99 -17.69 -16.74 -11.09
N ALA A 100 -16.60 -16.23 -10.51
CA ALA A 100 -15.66 -17.04 -9.75
C ALA A 100 -16.21 -17.35 -8.35
N SER A 101 -15.80 -18.48 -7.78
CA SER A 101 -16.13 -18.87 -6.40
C SER A 101 -14.86 -19.41 -5.71
N PRO A 102 -14.23 -18.65 -4.80
CA PRO A 102 -14.62 -17.31 -4.33
C PRO A 102 -14.54 -16.25 -5.45
N VAL A 103 -15.22 -15.11 -5.25
CA VAL A 103 -15.19 -13.99 -6.18
C VAL A 103 -13.76 -13.48 -6.28
N THR A 104 -13.27 -13.11 -7.47
CA THR A 104 -11.92 -12.56 -7.61
C THR A 104 -11.96 -11.08 -7.93
N LEU A 105 -11.05 -10.30 -7.36
CA LEU A 105 -10.82 -8.89 -7.68
C LEU A 105 -9.39 -8.72 -8.17
N LYS A 106 -9.21 -8.27 -9.41
CA LYS A 106 -7.89 -8.15 -10.03
C LYS A 106 -7.71 -6.80 -10.69
N GLY A 107 -6.48 -6.29 -10.70
CA GLY A 107 -6.16 -5.11 -11.50
C GLY A 107 -4.92 -4.41 -11.00
N THR A 108 -4.79 -3.15 -11.40
CA THR A 108 -3.68 -2.30 -10.97
C THR A 108 -4.23 -0.94 -10.60
N ILE A 109 -3.80 -0.48 -9.44
CA ILE A 109 -4.06 0.87 -8.96
C ILE A 109 -2.72 1.57 -8.72
N GLU A 110 -2.73 2.88 -8.81
CA GLU A 110 -1.60 3.74 -8.46
C GLU A 110 -1.97 4.48 -7.18
N LEU A 111 -1.11 4.37 -6.18
CA LEU A 111 -1.16 5.20 -4.99
C LEU A 111 -0.31 6.43 -5.23
N THR A 112 -0.84 7.61 -4.93
CA THR A 112 -0.13 8.90 -4.99
C THR A 112 -0.41 9.73 -3.74
N GLY A 113 0.45 10.72 -3.45
CA GLY A 113 0.31 11.59 -2.27
C GLY A 113 1.27 11.19 -1.14
N SER A 114 0.74 10.68 -0.03
CA SER A 114 1.55 10.24 1.11
C SER A 114 2.42 9.01 0.82
N MET A 115 2.04 8.23 -0.20
CA MET A 115 2.78 7.09 -0.74
C MET A 115 2.69 7.14 -2.27
N GLU A 116 3.77 6.76 -2.97
CA GLU A 116 3.83 6.78 -4.43
C GLU A 116 4.27 5.42 -4.98
N TYR A 117 3.31 4.49 -5.15
CA TYR A 117 3.59 3.14 -5.61
C TYR A 117 2.48 2.58 -6.49
N PRO A 118 2.84 1.84 -7.56
CA PRO A 118 1.87 0.97 -8.23
C PRO A 118 1.57 -0.22 -7.31
N VAL A 119 0.29 -0.59 -7.23
CA VAL A 119 -0.20 -1.74 -6.51
C VAL A 119 -0.91 -2.68 -7.47
N ILE A 120 -0.39 -3.89 -7.60
CA ILE A 120 -1.05 -4.97 -8.33
C ILE A 120 -1.93 -5.72 -7.34
N VAL A 121 -3.22 -5.78 -7.64
CA VAL A 121 -4.22 -6.44 -6.81
C VAL A 121 -4.58 -7.77 -7.45
N ASP A 122 -4.44 -8.87 -6.72
CA ASP A 122 -4.94 -10.18 -7.09
C ASP A 122 -5.56 -10.86 -5.87
N MET A 123 -6.83 -10.52 -5.59
CA MET A 123 -7.51 -10.90 -4.37
C MET A 123 -8.71 -11.82 -4.62
N THR A 124 -9.09 -12.55 -3.59
CA THR A 124 -10.33 -13.34 -3.52
C THR A 124 -11.21 -12.85 -2.39
N ILE A 125 -12.53 -12.85 -2.60
CA ILE A 125 -13.54 -12.45 -1.62
C ILE A 125 -14.53 -13.59 -1.46
N ASP A 126 -14.59 -14.21 -0.28
CA ASP A 126 -15.64 -15.17 0.06
C ASP A 126 -16.87 -14.45 0.64
N VAL A 127 -17.78 -14.09 -0.26
CA VAL A 127 -19.05 -13.40 0.08
C VAL A 127 -20.10 -14.31 0.75
N ARG A 128 -19.79 -15.60 0.98
CA ARG A 128 -20.74 -16.56 1.57
C ARG A 128 -20.71 -16.58 3.11
N GLN A 129 -19.77 -15.86 3.71
CA GLN A 129 -19.57 -15.79 5.15
C GLN A 129 -19.65 -14.31 5.58
N GLU A 130 -20.12 -14.04 6.81
CA GLU A 130 -20.10 -12.70 7.40
C GLU A 130 -19.27 -12.71 8.69
N PRO A 131 -18.26 -11.82 8.85
CA PRO A 131 -17.77 -10.86 7.85
C PRO A 131 -17.21 -11.57 6.60
N PHE A 132 -17.13 -10.85 5.47
CA PHE A 132 -16.50 -11.39 4.27
C PHE A 132 -15.06 -11.77 4.57
N LEU A 133 -14.60 -12.89 4.00
CA LEU A 133 -13.21 -13.30 4.12
C LEU A 133 -12.45 -12.87 2.87
N TYR A 134 -11.35 -12.15 3.06
CA TYR A 134 -10.47 -11.72 2.00
C TYR A 134 -9.23 -12.62 1.97
N GLY A 135 -8.61 -12.71 0.79
CA GLY A 135 -7.40 -13.49 0.59
C GLY A 135 -6.77 -13.14 -0.75
N GLY A 136 -5.71 -13.86 -1.11
CA GLY A 136 -4.89 -13.54 -2.28
C GLY A 136 -3.76 -12.59 -1.90
N THR A 137 -3.30 -11.80 -2.86
CA THR A 137 -2.06 -11.03 -2.72
C THR A 137 -2.20 -9.59 -3.20
N LEU A 138 -1.49 -8.69 -2.53
CA LEU A 138 -1.15 -7.37 -3.03
C LEU A 138 0.33 -7.36 -3.40
N THR A 139 0.68 -6.81 -4.55
CA THR A 139 2.09 -6.53 -4.89
C THR A 139 2.32 -5.04 -4.86
N VAL A 140 3.16 -4.56 -3.95
CA VAL A 140 3.52 -3.13 -3.82
C VAL A 140 5.02 -3.00 -3.98
N ASP A 141 5.45 -2.15 -4.90
CA ASP A 141 6.88 -1.96 -5.24
C ASP A 141 7.65 -3.27 -5.53
N GLY A 142 6.94 -4.29 -6.03
CA GLY A 142 7.50 -5.62 -6.32
C GLY A 142 7.55 -6.57 -5.11
N GLU A 143 7.23 -6.11 -3.90
CA GLU A 143 7.04 -6.96 -2.73
C GLU A 143 5.62 -7.53 -2.69
N ILE A 144 5.48 -8.79 -2.31
CA ILE A 144 4.20 -9.51 -2.27
C ILE A 144 3.73 -9.62 -0.82
N TYR A 145 2.52 -9.14 -0.56
CA TYR A 145 1.86 -9.21 0.75
C TYR A 145 0.66 -10.13 0.66
N ASP A 146 0.51 -11.03 1.64
CA ASP A 146 -0.68 -11.86 1.78
C ASP A 146 -1.81 -11.04 2.43
N VAL A 147 -2.98 -11.03 1.78
CA VAL A 147 -4.11 -10.22 2.25
C VAL A 147 -4.67 -10.75 3.56
N ALA A 148 -4.72 -12.07 3.76
CA ALA A 148 -5.25 -12.64 4.99
C ALA A 148 -4.33 -12.31 6.18
N GLU A 149 -3.01 -12.31 5.97
CA GLU A 149 -2.04 -11.88 6.98
C GLU A 149 -2.21 -10.40 7.35
N LEU A 150 -2.34 -9.51 6.34
CA LEU A 150 -2.60 -8.08 6.57
C LEU A 150 -3.91 -7.84 7.33
N GLU A 151 -4.95 -8.64 7.07
CA GLU A 151 -6.22 -8.56 7.82
C GLU A 151 -6.07 -9.00 9.28
N GLU A 152 -5.30 -10.05 9.55
CA GLU A 152 -5.03 -10.51 10.92
C GLU A 152 -4.26 -9.46 11.72
N GLU A 153 -3.27 -8.81 11.09
CA GLU A 153 -2.48 -7.73 11.72
C GLU A 153 -3.33 -6.48 12.02
N ALA A 154 -4.20 -6.07 11.10
CA ALA A 154 -5.09 -4.92 11.30
C ALA A 154 -6.15 -5.14 12.39
N GLN A 155 -6.40 -6.38 12.79
CA GLN A 155 -7.35 -6.75 13.85
C GLN A 155 -6.67 -7.00 15.21
N SER A 156 -5.33 -6.98 15.26
CA SER A 156 -4.54 -7.25 16.47
C SER A 156 -4.33 -6.02 17.36
#